data_AF-A0A2N7QSK9-F1
#
_entry.id   AF-A0A2N7QSK9-F1
#
_cell.length_a   1.000
_cell.length_b   1.000
_cell.length_c   1.000
_cell.angle_alpha   90.00
_cell.angle_beta   90.00
_cell.angle_gamma   90.00
#
_symmetry.space_group_name_H-M   'P 1'
#
loop_
_entity.id
_entity.type
_entity.pdbx_description
1 polymer ?
#
loop_
_entity_poly.entity_id
_entity_poly.type
_entity_poly.pdbx_seq_one_letter_code
_entity_poly.pdbx_strand_id
1 'polypeptide(L)'
;MSFTIDVHQHMLPDIFYRATNDAHSPVGGIAPAPWSKESALSFMDDAGIDVAITSISTPGVHMGDDAAARDLARRVNELSAGLIQERPDRFGGYAALPLPDVDGALRELEYGLDVLQLDGVVLFSNVRGIYLGDARFRPLFDELERRKAVVFIHPNASPDASAHNLGLPDTLIDFTADTTRAVAQMHYGHTFARTPT
;
A
#
# COMPACT_ATOMS: atom_id res chain seq x y z
N MET A 1 -3.18 23.28 21.28
CA MET A 1 -3.19 21.80 21.20
C MET A 1 -2.61 21.45 19.84
N SER A 2 -1.71 20.46 19.77
CA SER A 2 -1.19 19.96 18.49
C SER A 2 -2.20 18.98 17.90
N PHE A 3 -2.26 18.89 16.56
CA PHE A 3 -3.06 17.89 15.85
C PHE A 3 -2.08 16.99 15.08
N THR A 4 -2.11 15.69 15.35
CA THR A 4 -1.16 14.69 14.86
C THR A 4 -1.85 13.74 13.88
N ILE A 5 -1.32 13.67 12.66
CA ILE A 5 -1.79 12.74 11.63
C ILE A 5 -0.70 11.71 11.37
N ASP A 6 -1.01 10.43 11.56
CA ASP A 6 -0.17 9.32 11.12
C ASP A 6 -0.54 8.96 9.67
N VAL A 7 0.43 9.06 8.77
CA VAL A 7 0.25 8.76 7.34
C VAL A 7 0.79 7.38 6.95
N HIS A 8 1.28 6.59 7.91
CA HIS A 8 1.83 5.26 7.70
C HIS A 8 1.32 4.29 8.78
N GLN A 9 0.00 4.12 8.84
CA GLN A 9 -0.62 3.12 9.70
C GLN A 9 -1.23 1.98 8.86
N HIS A 10 -0.93 0.74 9.22
CA HIS A 10 -1.48 -0.41 8.52
C HIS A 10 -2.82 -0.86 9.10
N MET A 11 -3.75 -1.22 8.20
CA MET A 11 -4.84 -2.12 8.54
C MET A 11 -4.52 -3.52 8.00
N LEU A 12 -4.76 -4.54 8.83
CA LEU A 12 -4.50 -5.94 8.48
C LEU A 12 -5.76 -6.78 8.69
N PRO A 13 -6.85 -6.51 7.93
CA PRO A 13 -8.09 -7.26 8.09
C PRO A 13 -7.86 -8.75 7.80
N ASP A 14 -8.62 -9.61 8.48
CA ASP A 14 -8.52 -11.08 8.37
C ASP A 14 -8.51 -11.58 6.91
N ILE A 15 -9.31 -10.94 6.04
CA ILE A 15 -9.40 -11.30 4.62
C ILE A 15 -8.08 -11.07 3.87
N PHE A 16 -7.35 -10.02 4.23
CA PHE A 16 -6.05 -9.70 3.68
C PHE A 16 -5.02 -10.64 4.27
N TYR A 17 -4.96 -10.72 5.61
CA TYR A 17 -3.97 -11.54 6.30
C TYR A 17 -3.98 -13.00 5.82
N ARG A 18 -5.16 -13.61 5.67
CA ARG A 18 -5.32 -14.99 5.19
C ARG A 18 -5.00 -15.18 3.71
N ALA A 19 -5.18 -14.14 2.90
CA ALA A 19 -4.89 -14.20 1.47
C ALA A 19 -3.39 -14.01 1.18
N THR A 20 -2.66 -13.31 2.04
CA THR A 20 -1.29 -12.86 1.77
C THR A 20 -0.20 -13.57 2.59
N ASN A 21 -0.55 -14.18 3.72
CA ASN A 21 0.44 -14.87 4.56
C ASN A 21 0.31 -16.38 4.39
N ASP A 22 1.45 -17.03 4.14
CA ASP A 22 1.61 -18.45 4.41
C ASP A 22 1.99 -18.61 5.89
N ALA A 23 1.37 -19.56 6.59
CA ALA A 23 1.62 -19.86 8.00
C ALA A 23 3.11 -20.14 8.32
N HIS A 24 3.95 -20.36 7.30
CA HIS A 24 5.36 -20.71 7.42
C HIS A 24 6.33 -19.55 7.12
N SER A 25 5.87 -18.42 6.57
CA SER A 25 6.73 -17.29 6.22
C SER A 25 5.97 -15.96 6.28
N PRO A 26 6.00 -15.26 7.42
CA PRO A 26 5.34 -13.96 7.54
C PRO A 26 6.04 -12.95 6.64
N VAL A 27 5.27 -12.15 5.92
CA VAL A 27 5.81 -11.12 5.04
C VAL A 27 6.57 -10.07 5.87
N GLY A 28 7.83 -9.79 5.51
CA GLY A 28 8.72 -8.91 6.29
C GLY A 28 9.36 -9.56 7.52
N GLY A 29 9.18 -10.88 7.73
CA GLY A 29 9.90 -11.66 8.75
C GLY A 29 9.36 -11.56 10.17
N ILE A 30 8.28 -10.80 10.40
CA ILE A 30 7.63 -10.64 11.71
C ILE A 30 6.13 -10.88 11.55
N ALA A 31 5.57 -11.82 12.32
CA ALA A 31 4.13 -12.03 12.37
C ALA A 31 3.48 -10.90 13.20
N PRO A 32 2.61 -10.07 12.62
CA PRO A 32 1.91 -9.03 13.36
C PRO A 32 0.87 -9.66 14.31
N ALA A 33 0.53 -8.94 15.38
CA ALA A 33 -0.63 -9.28 16.19
C ALA A 33 -1.92 -9.18 15.35
N PRO A 34 -2.97 -9.96 15.68
CA PRO A 34 -4.26 -9.82 15.04
C PRO A 34 -4.75 -8.37 15.12
N TRP A 35 -5.16 -7.83 13.98
CA TRP A 35 -5.59 -6.45 13.90
C TRP A 35 -7.11 -6.34 14.15
N SER A 36 -7.50 -5.32 14.92
CA SER A 36 -8.89 -4.86 14.99
C SER A 36 -8.95 -3.34 15.03
N LYS A 37 -10.07 -2.76 14.63
CA LYS A 37 -10.34 -1.33 14.75
C LYS A 37 -10.16 -0.83 16.18
N GLU A 38 -10.59 -1.61 17.18
CA GLU A 38 -10.48 -1.26 18.60
C GLU A 38 -9.01 -1.23 19.03
N SER A 39 -8.21 -2.20 18.60
CA SER A 39 -6.76 -2.20 18.87
C SER A 39 -6.05 -1.01 18.21
N ALA A 40 -6.44 -0.65 16.98
CA ALA A 40 -5.90 0.52 16.28
C ALA A 40 -6.27 1.84 16.99
N LEU A 41 -7.52 2.02 17.39
CA LEU A 41 -7.97 3.20 18.15
C LEU A 41 -7.26 3.30 19.50
N SER A 42 -7.13 2.19 20.24
CA SER A 42 -6.41 2.16 21.51
C SER A 42 -4.96 2.60 21.33
N PHE A 43 -4.27 2.07 20.30
CA PHE A 43 -2.90 2.48 19.98
C PHE A 43 -2.82 3.98 19.66
N MET A 44 -3.74 4.50 18.85
CA MET A 44 -3.77 5.92 18.51
C MET A 44 -4.00 6.80 19.75
N ASP A 45 -4.91 6.41 20.64
CA ASP A 45 -5.20 7.14 21.88
C ASP A 45 -3.96 7.16 22.80
N ASP A 46 -3.28 6.02 22.96
CA ASP A 46 -2.07 5.88 23.77
C ASP A 46 -0.88 6.67 23.19
N ALA A 47 -0.77 6.73 21.86
CA ALA A 47 0.30 7.42 21.15
C ALA A 47 0.05 8.92 20.93
N GLY A 48 -1.16 9.43 21.23
CA GLY A 48 -1.54 10.81 20.95
C GLY A 48 -1.70 11.11 19.45
N ILE A 49 -2.21 10.15 18.69
CA ILE A 49 -2.52 10.25 17.26
C ILE A 49 -4.01 10.59 17.10
N ASP A 50 -4.29 11.75 16.50
CA ASP A 50 -5.66 12.20 16.26
C ASP A 50 -6.28 11.43 15.08
N VAL A 51 -5.56 11.36 13.95
CA VAL A 51 -6.02 10.71 12.71
C VAL A 51 -4.95 9.78 12.16
N ALA A 52 -5.36 8.61 11.67
CA ALA A 52 -4.51 7.68 10.94
C ALA A 52 -5.02 7.49 9.50
N ILE A 53 -4.17 7.72 8.50
CA ILE A 53 -4.44 7.39 7.11
C ILE A 53 -4.02 5.94 6.89
N THR A 54 -5.01 5.05 6.75
CA THR A 54 -4.75 3.61 6.74
C THR A 54 -4.33 3.10 5.36
N SER A 55 -3.49 2.07 5.33
CA SER A 55 -3.14 1.32 4.11
C SER A 55 -3.03 -0.17 4.42
N ILE A 56 -3.17 -1.02 3.42
CA ILE A 56 -2.69 -2.41 3.55
C ILE A 56 -1.15 -2.43 3.60
N SER A 57 -0.59 -3.47 4.21
CA SER A 57 0.87 -3.66 4.24
C SER A 57 1.38 -4.48 3.06
N THR A 58 2.69 -4.70 3.03
CA THR A 58 3.34 -5.66 2.13
C THR A 58 2.71 -7.07 2.29
N PRO A 59 2.53 -7.85 1.21
CA PRO A 59 3.10 -7.69 -0.13
C PRO A 59 2.14 -7.04 -1.15
N GLY A 60 1.07 -6.39 -0.66
CA GLY A 60 -0.05 -5.97 -1.49
C GLY A 60 -1.03 -7.12 -1.76
N VAL A 61 -1.90 -6.96 -2.75
CA VAL A 61 -3.04 -7.85 -2.98
C VAL A 61 -2.82 -8.95 -4.03
N HIS A 62 -1.67 -8.95 -4.71
CA HIS A 62 -1.48 -9.81 -5.89
C HIS A 62 -0.59 -11.02 -5.63
N MET A 63 -1.22 -12.19 -5.60
CA MET A 63 -0.56 -13.49 -5.35
C MET A 63 -0.37 -14.34 -6.61
N GLY A 64 -0.61 -13.76 -7.79
CA GLY A 64 -0.39 -14.44 -9.09
C GLY A 64 -1.64 -14.64 -9.93
N ASP A 65 -2.76 -14.11 -9.47
CA ASP A 65 -4.05 -14.14 -10.17
C ASP A 65 -4.67 -12.74 -10.14
N ASP A 66 -4.86 -12.16 -11.33
CA ASP A 66 -5.42 -10.81 -11.49
C ASP A 66 -6.86 -10.72 -11.00
N ALA A 67 -7.68 -11.76 -11.21
CA ALA A 67 -9.07 -11.74 -10.79
C ALA A 67 -9.18 -11.80 -9.26
N ALA A 68 -8.37 -12.65 -8.62
CA ALA A 68 -8.30 -12.71 -7.16
C ALA A 68 -7.74 -11.41 -6.56
N ALA A 69 -6.73 -10.81 -7.19
CA ALA A 69 -6.16 -9.54 -6.75
C ALA A 69 -7.18 -8.39 -6.81
N ARG A 70 -7.99 -8.33 -7.89
CA ARG A 70 -9.09 -7.35 -8.03
C ARG A 70 -10.14 -7.52 -6.94
N ASP A 71 -10.59 -8.76 -6.67
CA ASP A 71 -11.56 -9.04 -5.60
C ASP A 71 -11.00 -8.60 -4.23
N LEU A 72 -9.76 -8.98 -3.94
CA LEU A 72 -9.14 -8.64 -2.67
C LEU A 72 -8.97 -7.12 -2.53
N ALA A 73 -8.49 -6.43 -3.56
CA ALA A 73 -8.38 -4.97 -3.59
C ALA A 73 -9.71 -4.28 -3.27
N ARG A 74 -10.77 -4.69 -3.96
CA ARG A 74 -12.12 -4.15 -3.75
C ARG A 74 -12.56 -4.27 -2.29
N ARG A 75 -12.41 -5.48 -1.74
CA ARG A 75 -12.88 -5.78 -0.38
C ARG A 75 -12.06 -5.06 0.68
N VAL A 76 -10.74 -4.95 0.53
CA VAL A 76 -9.93 -4.18 1.48
C VAL A 76 -10.25 -2.68 1.37
N ASN A 77 -10.44 -2.15 0.17
CA ASN A 77 -10.78 -0.74 -0.02
C ASN A 77 -12.15 -0.40 0.61
N GLU A 78 -13.15 -1.27 0.43
CA GLU A 78 -14.46 -1.12 1.07
C GLU A 78 -14.39 -1.20 2.60
N LEU A 79 -13.51 -2.05 3.15
CA LEU A 79 -13.25 -2.06 4.59
C LEU A 79 -12.61 -0.76 5.07
N SER A 80 -11.63 -0.23 4.33
CA SER A 80 -11.02 1.08 4.63
C SER A 80 -12.07 2.18 4.64
N ALA A 81 -12.92 2.23 3.63
CA ALA A 81 -14.02 3.19 3.55
C ALA A 81 -15.02 3.02 4.71
N GLY A 82 -15.31 1.78 5.11
CA GLY A 82 -16.12 1.47 6.28
C GLY A 82 -15.54 2.02 7.59
N LEU A 83 -14.21 1.92 7.79
CA LEU A 83 -13.55 2.53 8.96
C LEU A 83 -13.73 4.04 9.00
N ILE A 84 -13.59 4.70 7.85
CA ILE A 84 -13.80 6.15 7.72
C ILE A 84 -15.26 6.52 7.99
N GLN A 85 -16.23 5.75 7.47
CA GLN A 85 -17.65 6.00 7.72
C GLN A 85 -18.01 5.86 9.21
N GLU A 86 -17.44 4.87 9.89
CA GLU A 86 -17.71 4.63 11.31
C GLU A 86 -17.02 5.64 12.22
N ARG A 87 -15.79 6.07 11.89
CA ARG A 87 -14.96 6.99 12.68
C ARG A 87 -14.25 8.01 11.77
N PRO A 88 -15.00 8.93 11.15
CA PRO A 88 -14.43 9.93 10.24
C PRO A 88 -13.55 10.95 10.98
N ASP A 89 -13.67 11.01 12.31
CA ASP A 89 -12.82 11.80 13.19
C ASP A 89 -11.43 11.18 13.41
N ARG A 90 -11.25 9.89 13.07
CA ARG A 90 -10.03 9.12 13.39
C ARG A 90 -9.34 8.51 12.18
N PHE A 91 -10.04 8.25 11.08
CA PHE A 91 -9.46 7.54 9.95
C PHE A 91 -9.58 8.26 8.62
N GLY A 92 -8.51 8.18 7.84
CA GLY A 92 -8.51 8.27 6.38
C GLY A 92 -8.01 6.95 5.78
N GLY A 93 -7.79 6.91 4.47
CA GLY A 93 -7.31 5.69 3.81
C GLY A 93 -6.72 5.86 2.43
N TYR A 94 -5.73 5.02 2.12
CA TYR A 94 -5.16 4.85 0.79
C TYR A 94 -5.70 3.58 0.14
N ALA A 95 -6.22 3.71 -1.08
CA ALA A 95 -6.71 2.59 -1.86
C ALA A 95 -5.56 1.66 -2.26
N ALA A 96 -5.76 0.35 -2.08
CA ALA A 96 -4.93 -0.70 -2.63
C ALA A 96 -5.28 -0.93 -4.11
N LEU A 97 -4.26 -1.09 -4.96
CA LEU A 97 -4.44 -1.37 -6.38
C LEU A 97 -3.92 -2.77 -6.74
N PRO A 98 -4.63 -3.54 -7.60
CA PRO A 98 -4.26 -4.90 -8.00
C PRO A 98 -3.14 -4.96 -9.05
N LEU A 99 -2.05 -4.21 -8.86
CA LEU A 99 -0.86 -4.35 -9.71
C LEU A 99 -0.31 -5.79 -9.65
N PRO A 100 0.34 -6.30 -10.73
CA PRO A 100 0.76 -5.59 -11.94
C PRO A 100 -0.31 -5.47 -13.05
N ASP A 101 -1.56 -5.85 -12.77
CA ASP A 101 -2.67 -5.68 -13.71
C ASP A 101 -3.12 -4.22 -13.79
N VAL A 102 -2.60 -3.52 -14.80
CA VAL A 102 -2.81 -2.07 -15.00
C VAL A 102 -4.28 -1.74 -15.28
N ASP A 103 -4.97 -2.57 -16.07
CA ASP A 103 -6.38 -2.33 -16.39
C ASP A 103 -7.26 -2.51 -15.15
N GLY A 104 -6.97 -3.51 -14.31
CA GLY A 104 -7.61 -3.67 -13.01
C GLY A 104 -7.30 -2.51 -12.07
N ALA A 105 -6.04 -2.08 -12.03
CA ALA A 105 -5.60 -0.95 -11.21
C ALA A 105 -6.28 0.36 -11.59
N LEU A 106 -6.47 0.66 -12.89
CA LEU A 106 -7.18 1.85 -13.33
C LEU A 106 -8.65 1.83 -12.95
N ARG A 107 -9.34 0.69 -13.09
CA ARG A 107 -10.74 0.54 -12.67
C ARG A 107 -10.89 0.65 -11.15
N GLU A 108 -9.96 0.08 -10.40
CA GLU A 108 -10.01 0.15 -8.93
C GLU A 108 -9.59 1.52 -8.42
N LEU A 109 -8.71 2.24 -9.12
CA LEU A 109 -8.39 3.64 -8.87
C LEU A 109 -9.63 4.53 -9.01
N GLU A 110 -10.39 4.36 -10.10
CA GLU A 110 -11.66 5.07 -10.30
C GLU A 110 -12.63 4.77 -9.15
N TYR A 111 -12.85 3.51 -8.81
CA TYR A 111 -13.75 3.15 -7.70
C TYR A 111 -13.27 3.69 -6.35
N GLY A 112 -11.99 3.49 -6.02
CA GLY A 112 -11.41 3.87 -4.73
C GLY A 112 -11.44 5.38 -4.48
N LEU A 113 -11.15 6.19 -5.51
CA LEU A 113 -11.11 7.64 -5.34
C LEU A 113 -12.45 8.33 -5.64
N ASP A 114 -13.21 7.86 -6.65
CA ASP A 114 -14.44 8.55 -7.05
C ASP A 114 -15.67 8.06 -6.30
N VAL A 115 -15.72 6.77 -5.95
CA VAL A 115 -16.87 6.16 -5.27
C VAL A 115 -16.64 6.05 -3.76
N LEU A 116 -15.52 5.47 -3.34
CA LEU A 116 -15.20 5.31 -1.92
C LEU A 116 -14.61 6.58 -1.29
N GLN A 117 -14.16 7.53 -2.10
CA GLN A 117 -13.55 8.79 -1.66
C GLN A 117 -12.35 8.60 -0.73
N LEU A 118 -11.55 7.57 -0.98
CA LEU A 118 -10.28 7.37 -0.28
C LEU A 118 -9.29 8.50 -0.62
N ASP A 119 -8.40 8.83 0.32
CA ASP A 119 -7.55 10.03 0.30
C ASP A 119 -6.37 9.94 -0.70
N GLY A 120 -6.12 8.76 -1.25
CA GLY A 120 -5.04 8.50 -2.20
C GLY A 120 -4.88 7.00 -2.46
N VAL A 121 -3.68 6.59 -2.90
CA VAL A 121 -3.37 5.17 -3.16
C VAL A 121 -2.07 4.74 -2.48
N VAL A 122 -2.01 3.46 -2.11
CA VAL A 122 -0.77 2.81 -1.71
C VAL A 122 -0.22 2.00 -2.89
N LEU A 123 1.02 2.29 -3.27
CA LEU A 123 1.79 1.53 -4.24
C LEU A 123 3.00 0.91 -3.54
N PHE A 124 3.49 -0.21 -4.05
CA PHE A 124 4.66 -0.89 -3.48
C PHE A 124 5.91 -0.64 -4.30
N SER A 125 7.09 -0.56 -3.67
CA SER A 125 8.38 -0.33 -4.34
C SER A 125 8.58 -1.22 -5.57
N ASN A 126 8.19 -2.49 -5.44
CA ASN A 126 8.00 -3.40 -6.54
C ASN A 126 6.74 -4.26 -6.32
N VAL A 127 6.19 -4.76 -7.43
CA VAL A 127 5.10 -5.72 -7.42
C VAL A 127 5.53 -6.93 -8.25
N ARG A 128 5.74 -8.07 -7.58
CA ARG A 128 6.25 -9.31 -8.19
C ARG A 128 7.55 -9.09 -8.99
N GLY A 129 8.45 -8.28 -8.44
CA GLY A 129 9.75 -7.95 -9.04
C GLY A 129 9.71 -6.89 -10.14
N ILE A 130 8.55 -6.32 -10.45
CA ILE A 130 8.42 -5.18 -11.36
C ILE A 130 8.41 -3.90 -10.52
N TYR A 131 9.45 -3.08 -10.69
CA TYR A 131 9.58 -1.80 -10.00
C TYR A 131 8.63 -0.72 -10.57
N LEU A 132 8.26 0.25 -9.74
CA LEU A 132 7.32 1.32 -10.11
C LEU A 132 7.78 2.21 -11.27
N GLY A 133 9.07 2.27 -11.56
CA GLY A 133 9.60 3.03 -12.71
C GLY A 133 9.43 2.32 -14.05
N ASP A 134 8.93 1.08 -14.09
CA ASP A 134 8.73 0.33 -15.32
C ASP A 134 7.68 1.02 -16.23
N ALA A 135 7.97 1.04 -17.54
CA ALA A 135 7.14 1.71 -18.54
C ALA A 135 5.70 1.17 -18.61
N ARG A 136 5.45 -0.06 -18.13
CA ARG A 136 4.10 -0.62 -18.08
C ARG A 136 3.16 0.13 -17.15
N PHE A 137 3.69 0.79 -16.12
CA PHE A 137 2.87 1.55 -15.16
C PHE A 137 2.63 3.00 -15.58
N ARG A 138 3.12 3.42 -16.75
CA ARG A 138 2.90 4.79 -17.26
C ARG A 138 1.41 5.17 -17.33
N PRO A 139 0.49 4.33 -17.84
CA PRO A 139 -0.93 4.68 -17.88
C PRO A 139 -1.52 4.93 -16.49
N LEU A 140 -1.07 4.17 -15.47
CA LEU A 140 -1.48 4.38 -14.09
C LEU A 140 -0.99 5.74 -13.56
N PHE A 141 0.29 6.06 -13.76
CA PHE A 141 0.83 7.35 -13.31
C PHE A 141 0.21 8.54 -14.06
N ASP A 142 -0.09 8.41 -15.36
CA ASP A 142 -0.75 9.45 -16.13
C ASP A 142 -2.18 9.71 -15.59
N GLU A 143 -2.89 8.68 -15.15
CA GLU A 143 -4.21 8.82 -14.52
C GLU A 143 -4.13 9.38 -13.09
N LEU A 144 -3.13 8.98 -12.31
CA LEU A 144 -2.87 9.55 -10.98
C LEU A 144 -2.55 11.06 -11.07
N GLU A 145 -1.73 11.47 -12.04
CA GLU A 145 -1.43 12.87 -12.37
C GLU A 145 -2.70 13.63 -12.75
N ARG A 146 -3.52 13.07 -13.66
CA ARG A 146 -4.79 13.70 -14.07
C ARG A 146 -5.70 13.99 -12.88
N ARG A 147 -5.68 13.11 -11.88
CA ARG A 147 -6.46 13.21 -10.64
C ARG A 147 -5.78 14.04 -9.55
N LYS A 148 -4.48 14.37 -9.71
CA LYS A 148 -3.63 14.96 -8.67
C LYS A 148 -3.68 14.13 -7.37
N ALA A 149 -3.67 12.80 -7.54
CA ALA A 149 -3.86 11.87 -6.45
C ALA A 149 -2.59 11.76 -5.59
N VAL A 150 -2.76 11.60 -4.28
CA VAL A 150 -1.66 11.26 -3.37
C VAL A 150 -1.23 9.81 -3.60
N VAL A 151 0.07 9.60 -3.78
CA VAL A 151 0.69 8.26 -3.92
C VAL A 151 1.61 8.01 -2.74
N PHE A 152 1.20 7.09 -1.87
CA PHE A 152 2.04 6.57 -0.79
C PHE A 152 2.83 5.36 -1.30
N ILE A 153 4.17 5.47 -1.38
CA ILE A 153 5.04 4.36 -1.78
C ILE A 153 5.49 3.60 -0.53
N HIS A 154 4.98 2.38 -0.38
CA HIS A 154 5.35 1.46 0.67
C HIS A 154 6.45 0.48 0.18
N PRO A 155 7.41 0.06 1.01
CA PRO A 155 8.35 -0.97 0.63
C PRO A 155 7.70 -2.34 0.40
N ASN A 156 8.35 -3.15 -0.44
CA ASN A 156 8.15 -4.59 -0.54
C ASN A 156 9.50 -5.30 -0.39
N ALA A 157 9.47 -6.62 -0.20
CA ALA A 157 10.69 -7.42 -0.21
C ALA A 157 11.41 -7.26 -1.55
N SER A 158 12.75 -7.23 -1.52
CA SER A 158 13.52 -7.10 -2.75
C SER A 158 13.33 -8.36 -3.61
N PRO A 159 13.17 -8.23 -4.94
CA PRO A 159 13.15 -9.40 -5.81
C PRO A 159 14.55 -10.01 -6.02
N ASP A 160 15.61 -9.31 -5.59
CA ASP A 160 16.98 -9.80 -5.66
C ASP A 160 17.29 -10.68 -4.45
N ALA A 161 17.46 -11.98 -4.70
CA ALA A 161 17.81 -12.94 -3.65
C ALA A 161 19.08 -12.55 -2.87
N SER A 162 20.00 -11.80 -3.48
CA SER A 162 21.24 -11.37 -2.82
C SER A 162 21.01 -10.34 -1.71
N ALA A 163 19.89 -9.60 -1.74
CA ALA A 163 19.50 -8.67 -0.70
C ALA A 163 19.33 -9.40 0.65
N HIS A 164 18.77 -10.60 0.61
CA HIS A 164 18.43 -11.37 1.82
C HIS A 164 19.60 -12.21 2.37
N ASN A 165 20.78 -12.20 1.72
CA ASN A 165 21.91 -13.05 2.10
C ASN A 165 22.52 -12.69 3.47
N LEU A 166 22.22 -11.51 4.01
CA LEU A 166 22.69 -11.10 5.34
C LEU A 166 21.94 -11.80 6.48
N GLY A 167 20.82 -12.48 6.20
CA GLY A 167 20.01 -13.14 7.22
C GLY A 167 19.32 -12.19 8.20
N LEU A 168 19.23 -10.90 7.85
CA LEU A 168 18.52 -9.87 8.61
C LEU A 168 17.07 -9.78 8.14
N PRO A 169 16.12 -9.37 8.99
CA PRO A 169 14.78 -9.02 8.53
C PRO A 169 14.83 -7.89 7.51
N ASP A 170 14.04 -8.00 6.43
CA ASP A 170 13.99 -7.01 5.34
C ASP A 170 13.68 -5.59 5.83
N THR A 171 12.95 -5.47 6.95
CA THR A 171 12.59 -4.20 7.58
C THR A 171 13.79 -3.35 8.01
N LEU A 172 14.96 -3.96 8.24
CA LEU A 172 16.11 -3.26 8.77
C LEU A 172 16.92 -2.51 7.70
N ILE A 173 17.03 -3.08 6.49
CA ILE A 173 17.85 -2.53 5.40
C ILE A 173 17.10 -2.58 4.07
N ASP A 174 16.58 -3.75 3.71
CA ASP A 174 16.17 -4.03 2.34
C ASP A 174 14.90 -3.29 1.93
N PHE A 175 13.96 -3.04 2.84
CA PHE A 175 12.79 -2.20 2.57
C PHE A 175 13.18 -0.78 2.15
N THR A 176 14.11 -0.16 2.87
CA THR A 176 14.61 1.18 2.54
C THR A 176 15.39 1.16 1.23
N ALA A 177 16.23 0.14 1.04
CA ALA A 177 17.04 -0.01 -0.16
C ALA A 177 16.18 -0.30 -1.41
N ASP A 178 15.13 -1.10 -1.30
CA ASP A 178 14.23 -1.45 -2.40
C ASP A 178 13.35 -0.25 -2.78
N THR A 179 12.86 0.50 -1.79
CA THR A 179 12.17 1.79 -2.03
C THR A 179 13.09 2.77 -2.75
N THR A 180 14.37 2.84 -2.35
CA THR A 180 15.37 3.69 -3.03
C THR A 180 15.56 3.29 -4.49
N ARG A 181 15.60 1.98 -4.80
CA ARG A 181 15.69 1.48 -6.19
C ARG A 181 14.46 1.88 -7.01
N ALA A 182 13.26 1.71 -6.45
CA ALA A 182 12.01 2.09 -7.10
C ALA A 182 12.00 3.58 -7.48
N VAL A 183 12.30 4.46 -6.51
CA VAL A 183 12.32 5.92 -6.73
C VAL A 183 13.42 6.32 -7.71
N ALA A 184 14.61 5.70 -7.63
CA ALA A 184 15.70 5.94 -8.58
C ALA A 184 15.30 5.57 -10.02
N GLN A 185 14.62 4.42 -10.19
CA GLN A 185 14.12 4.01 -11.50
C GLN A 185 13.01 4.94 -12.00
N MET A 186 12.09 5.39 -11.14
CA MET A 186 11.06 6.37 -11.50
C MET A 186 11.68 7.69 -11.96
N HIS A 187 12.71 8.17 -11.28
CA HIS A 187 13.43 9.38 -11.67
C HIS A 187 14.12 9.21 -13.03
N TYR A 188 14.90 8.14 -13.19
CA TYR A 188 15.62 7.86 -14.44
C TYR A 188 14.68 7.56 -15.62
N GLY A 189 13.54 6.93 -15.34
CA GLY A 189 12.47 6.65 -16.30
C GLY A 189 11.57 7.84 -16.62
N HIS A 190 11.92 9.04 -16.11
CA HIS A 190 11.19 10.30 -16.29
C HIS A 190 9.73 10.26 -15.81
N THR A 191 9.39 9.40 -14.84
CA THR A 191 8.04 9.37 -14.27
C THR A 191 7.68 10.73 -13.68
N PHE A 192 8.48 11.26 -12.74
CA PHE A 192 8.23 12.56 -12.12
C PHE A 192 8.24 13.74 -13.11
N ALA A 193 9.05 13.67 -14.16
CA ALA A 193 9.08 14.73 -15.19
C ALA A 193 7.81 14.71 -16.07
N ARG A 194 7.20 13.53 -16.26
CA ARG A 194 5.96 13.36 -17.01
C ARG A 194 4.72 13.65 -16.14
N THR A 195 4.82 13.42 -14.83
CA THR A 195 3.76 13.62 -13.83
C THR A 195 4.23 14.58 -12.72
N PRO A 196 4.29 15.90 -13.01
CA PRO A 196 4.93 16.87 -12.13
C PRO A 196 4.05 17.42 -11.00
N THR A 197 2.76 17.06 -10.93
CA THR A 197 1.82 17.65 -9.95
C THR A 197 1.66 16.87 -8.66
#